data_AF-A0A849ZA69-F1
#
_entry.id   AF-A0A849ZA69-F1
#
_cell.length_a   1.000
_cell.length_b   1.000
_cell.length_c   1.000
_cell.angle_alpha   90.00
_cell.angle_beta   90.00
_cell.angle_gamma   90.00
#
_symmetry.space_group_name_H-M   'P 1'
#
loop_
_entity.id
_entity.type
_entity.pdbx_description
1 polymer ?
#
loop_
_entity_poly.entity_id
_entity_poly.type
_entity_poly.pdbx_seq_one_letter_code
_entity_poly.pdbx_strand_id
1 'polypeptide(L)'
;MDLNLPLALLALSSALVIGGRAILVRPRAWSWLAVAIAILAAAGVSYLLAPRLAGFAAFGVWALFVLGPMLLSRVQATALLRQRYGTASIASRALVLLHPSRGHRAAAARARAYVAAAHGDVERAKRELDRYARFGRMNAAEAELEKVRLGTDEAAIREVLASTLDLPFPTLAHGRVRALAEIGERDEAFRRFREAERAFEGDAAISLRTAAYLLLFAEAGRVRDVESIFAARLRGASKDLQELWIACARFAAGDPAGEKRLRALMSSPDGLVRRAAQIRLSTTRQTGPLSPEDAQLCDRFAARLAEEDRFRFGSTAAKRPVITHAIALLILAVLGLEELSGGATDTDTLQRLGALSAAAVLEGREYWRLVAPLWLHYGVAHAVFNLLGLYVLGPFVERALGRERFTIVYLLSGLFGTTLFVVRSALFPGHDEVLVGASGCIMGLLGASVAILYRGAFHERSLSARRRLGLMGFVLVAQTAFDLLIPEISAFAHVVGALTGLVFGLWLTAGGARTESPSRLPRTAR
;
A
#
# COMPACT_ATOMS: atom_id res chain seq x y z
N MET A 1 -24.24 17.99 -0.65
CA MET A 1 -22.79 17.92 -0.90
C MET A 1 -22.51 18.17 -2.37
N ASP A 2 -22.25 19.42 -2.72
CA ASP A 2 -21.75 19.79 -4.05
C ASP A 2 -20.26 19.42 -4.19
N LEU A 3 -19.97 18.40 -4.98
CA LEU A 3 -18.60 17.92 -5.23
C LEU A 3 -17.95 18.55 -6.47
N ASN A 4 -18.68 19.37 -7.24
CA ASN A 4 -18.23 19.81 -8.54
C ASN A 4 -16.91 20.62 -8.44
N LEU A 5 -16.85 21.61 -7.55
CA LEU A 5 -15.64 22.42 -7.36
C LEU A 5 -14.44 21.64 -6.81
N PRO A 6 -14.56 20.84 -5.72
CA PRO A 6 -13.45 20.01 -5.23
C PRO A 6 -12.87 19.06 -6.28
N LEU A 7 -13.74 18.41 -7.07
CA LEU A 7 -13.33 17.49 -8.13
C LEU A 7 -12.60 18.22 -9.26
N ALA A 8 -13.07 19.42 -9.64
CA ALA A 8 -12.39 20.27 -10.62
C ALA A 8 -10.98 20.66 -10.14
N LEU A 9 -10.86 21.16 -8.90
CA LEU A 9 -9.58 21.60 -8.33
C LEU A 9 -8.57 20.46 -8.25
N LEU A 10 -9.00 19.26 -7.84
CA LEU A 10 -8.15 18.07 -7.83
C LEU A 10 -7.63 17.72 -9.22
N ALA A 11 -8.53 17.67 -10.22
CA ALA A 11 -8.16 17.34 -11.59
C ALA A 11 -7.19 18.38 -12.19
N LEU A 12 -7.50 19.67 -12.03
CA LEU A 12 -6.71 20.78 -12.58
C LEU A 12 -5.34 20.89 -11.93
N SER A 13 -5.26 20.88 -10.59
CA SER A 13 -3.98 20.95 -9.87
C SER A 13 -3.08 19.76 -10.22
N SER A 14 -3.65 18.56 -10.33
CA SER A 14 -2.92 17.37 -10.77
C SER A 14 -2.42 17.50 -12.21
N ALA A 15 -3.25 18.00 -13.14
CA ALA A 15 -2.85 18.22 -14.52
C ALA A 15 -1.69 19.23 -14.64
N LEU A 16 -1.73 20.33 -13.88
CA LEU A 16 -0.65 21.32 -13.84
C LEU A 16 0.66 20.73 -13.33
N VAL A 17 0.62 19.93 -12.26
CA VAL A 17 1.82 19.25 -11.73
C VAL A 17 2.37 18.23 -12.72
N ILE A 18 1.50 17.43 -13.36
CA ILE A 18 1.90 16.43 -14.35
C ILE A 18 2.51 17.11 -15.58
N GLY A 19 1.85 18.14 -16.12
CA GLY A 19 2.32 18.92 -17.26
C GLY A 19 3.64 19.62 -16.97
N GLY A 20 3.73 20.31 -15.83
CA GLY A 20 4.95 20.98 -15.38
C GLY A 20 6.12 20.01 -15.24
N ARG A 21 5.91 18.83 -14.64
CA ARG A 21 6.96 17.79 -14.56
C ARG A 21 7.35 17.23 -15.93
N ALA A 22 6.38 17.04 -16.84
CA ALA A 22 6.66 16.55 -18.19
C ALA A 22 7.53 17.54 -18.98
N ILE A 23 7.34 18.84 -18.77
CA ILE A 23 8.11 19.91 -19.43
C ILE A 23 9.48 20.09 -18.76
N LEU A 24 9.50 20.25 -17.43
CA LEU A 24 10.68 20.74 -16.69
C LEU A 24 11.66 19.63 -16.31
N VAL A 25 11.18 18.39 -16.08
CA VAL A 25 12.00 17.32 -15.46
C VAL A 25 12.28 16.18 -16.43
N ARG A 26 11.35 15.86 -17.33
CA ARG A 26 11.47 14.71 -18.25
C ARG A 26 11.10 15.10 -19.68
N PRO A 27 11.97 15.79 -20.43
CA PRO A 27 11.69 16.34 -21.77
C PRO A 27 11.35 15.31 -22.88
N ARG A 28 11.09 14.04 -22.54
CA ARG A 28 10.58 12.98 -23.42
C ARG A 28 9.30 12.32 -22.91
N ALA A 29 8.66 12.89 -21.89
CA ALA A 29 7.41 12.41 -21.29
C ALA A 29 6.16 12.94 -22.00
N TRP A 30 6.19 13.06 -23.33
CA TRP A 30 5.10 13.60 -24.16
C TRP A 30 3.73 12.96 -23.88
N SER A 31 3.71 11.67 -23.55
CA SER A 31 2.48 10.97 -23.17
C SER A 31 1.81 11.58 -21.93
N TRP A 32 2.58 12.05 -20.95
CA TRP A 32 2.05 12.66 -19.72
C TRP A 32 1.62 14.10 -19.96
N LEU A 33 2.31 14.82 -20.86
CA LEU A 33 1.86 16.14 -21.30
C LEU A 33 0.51 16.06 -22.03
N ALA A 34 0.34 15.07 -22.91
CA ALA A 34 -0.94 14.83 -23.58
C ALA A 34 -2.08 14.53 -22.59
N VAL A 35 -1.82 13.74 -21.55
CA VAL A 35 -2.80 13.49 -20.47
C VAL A 35 -3.15 14.77 -19.73
N ALA A 36 -2.16 15.61 -19.38
CA ALA A 36 -2.42 16.89 -18.72
C ALA A 36 -3.29 17.80 -19.59
N ILE A 37 -2.98 17.93 -20.89
CA ILE A 37 -3.76 18.71 -21.84
C ILE A 37 -5.19 18.17 -21.96
N ALA A 38 -5.36 16.85 -22.04
CA ALA A 38 -6.69 16.23 -22.13
C ALA A 38 -7.56 16.55 -20.91
N ILE A 39 -6.98 16.54 -19.70
CA ILE A 39 -7.70 16.90 -18.47
C ILE A 39 -8.09 18.39 -18.48
N LEU A 40 -7.16 19.29 -18.85
CA LEU A 40 -7.42 20.73 -18.94
C LEU A 40 -8.47 21.05 -20.01
N ALA A 41 -8.42 20.40 -21.16
CA ALA A 41 -9.39 20.55 -22.25
C ALA A 41 -10.77 20.03 -21.82
N ALA A 42 -10.84 18.86 -21.18
CA ALA A 42 -12.09 18.33 -20.64
C ALA A 42 -12.71 19.30 -19.63
N ALA A 43 -11.91 19.85 -18.71
CA ALA A 43 -12.36 20.85 -17.76
C ALA A 43 -12.86 22.13 -18.44
N GLY A 44 -12.09 22.69 -19.39
CA GLY A 44 -12.45 23.93 -20.09
C GLY A 44 -13.71 23.78 -20.94
N VAL A 45 -13.80 22.74 -21.77
CA VAL A 45 -14.97 22.49 -22.62
C VAL A 45 -16.21 22.21 -21.77
N SER A 46 -16.10 21.36 -20.76
CA SER A 46 -17.24 21.06 -19.89
C SER A 46 -17.67 22.27 -19.06
N TYR A 47 -16.75 23.15 -18.66
CA TYR A 47 -17.09 24.41 -18.00
C TYR A 47 -17.90 25.34 -18.91
N LEU A 48 -17.54 25.43 -20.19
CA LEU A 48 -18.29 26.25 -21.16
C LEU A 48 -19.67 25.68 -21.48
N LEU A 49 -19.82 24.36 -21.54
CA LEU A 49 -21.07 23.70 -21.94
C LEU A 49 -22.04 23.43 -20.78
N ALA A 50 -21.50 23.01 -19.62
CA ALA A 50 -22.28 22.61 -18.45
C ALA A 50 -21.48 22.87 -17.16
N PRO A 51 -21.40 24.13 -16.68
CA PRO A 51 -20.58 24.51 -15.52
C PRO A 51 -20.83 23.64 -14.27
N ARG A 52 -22.09 23.21 -14.05
CA ARG A 52 -22.50 22.36 -12.93
C ARG A 52 -21.95 20.93 -12.96
N LEU A 53 -21.48 20.46 -14.11
CA LEU A 53 -20.93 19.11 -14.30
C LEU A 53 -19.43 19.12 -14.65
N ALA A 54 -18.84 20.30 -14.79
CA ALA A 54 -17.49 20.46 -15.31
C ALA A 54 -16.42 19.75 -14.47
N GLY A 55 -16.56 19.80 -13.15
CA GLY A 55 -15.67 19.10 -12.22
C GLY A 55 -15.79 17.59 -12.28
N PHE A 56 -17.02 17.07 -12.43
CA PHE A 56 -17.25 15.64 -12.63
C PHE A 56 -16.64 15.15 -13.95
N ALA A 57 -16.79 15.92 -15.04
CA ALA A 57 -16.20 15.59 -16.33
C ALA A 57 -14.65 15.61 -16.26
N ALA A 58 -14.08 16.68 -15.70
CA ALA A 58 -12.63 16.80 -15.51
C ALA A 58 -12.07 15.66 -14.64
N PHE A 59 -12.75 15.36 -13.52
CA PHE A 59 -12.39 14.25 -12.65
C PHE A 59 -12.55 12.90 -13.32
N GLY A 60 -13.57 12.67 -14.13
CA GLY A 60 -13.75 11.43 -14.88
C GLY A 60 -12.57 11.14 -15.81
N VAL A 61 -12.14 12.15 -16.56
CA VAL A 61 -10.94 12.07 -17.42
C VAL A 61 -9.68 11.87 -16.57
N TRP A 62 -9.52 12.63 -15.49
CA TRP A 62 -8.40 12.46 -14.55
C TRP A 62 -8.36 11.05 -13.95
N ALA A 63 -9.49 10.52 -13.51
CA ALA A 63 -9.60 9.21 -12.91
C ALA A 63 -9.25 8.12 -13.93
N LEU A 64 -9.69 8.27 -15.19
CA LEU A 64 -9.41 7.32 -16.26
C LEU A 64 -7.93 7.29 -16.65
N PHE A 65 -7.25 8.44 -16.72
CA PHE A 65 -5.89 8.55 -17.26
C PHE A 65 -4.78 8.68 -16.21
N VAL A 66 -5.12 9.00 -14.96
CA VAL A 66 -4.15 9.14 -13.86
C VAL A 66 -4.39 8.07 -12.80
N LEU A 67 -5.58 8.04 -12.20
CA LEU A 67 -5.88 7.11 -11.11
C LEU A 67 -5.92 5.66 -11.60
N GLY A 68 -6.62 5.39 -12.70
CA GLY A 68 -6.77 4.06 -13.31
C GLY A 68 -5.40 3.41 -13.61
N PRO A 69 -4.51 4.07 -14.39
CA PRO A 69 -3.18 3.55 -14.64
C PRO A 69 -2.32 3.39 -13.39
N MET A 70 -2.45 4.28 -12.40
CA MET A 70 -1.74 4.12 -11.14
C MET A 70 -2.19 2.87 -10.38
N LEU A 71 -3.51 2.62 -10.29
CA LEU A 71 -4.07 1.44 -9.64
C LEU A 71 -3.73 0.16 -10.41
N LEU A 72 -3.88 0.16 -11.73
CA LEU A 72 -3.56 -0.99 -12.57
C LEU A 72 -2.06 -1.33 -12.54
N SER A 73 -1.18 -0.34 -12.46
CA SER A 73 0.26 -0.56 -12.29
C SER A 73 0.56 -1.27 -10.96
N ARG A 74 -0.15 -0.90 -9.89
CA ARG A 74 -0.05 -1.61 -8.60
C ARG A 74 -0.57 -3.04 -8.67
N VAL A 75 -1.71 -3.25 -9.33
CA VAL A 75 -2.27 -4.59 -9.57
C VAL A 75 -1.28 -5.45 -10.37
N GLN A 76 -0.73 -4.90 -11.45
CA GLN A 76 0.27 -5.55 -12.29
C GLN A 76 1.52 -5.95 -11.49
N ALA A 77 2.12 -5.01 -10.76
CA ALA A 77 3.32 -5.27 -9.95
C ALA A 77 3.07 -6.34 -8.88
N THR A 78 1.93 -6.25 -8.20
CA THR A 78 1.52 -7.23 -7.18
C THR A 78 1.27 -8.61 -7.79
N ALA A 79 0.62 -8.66 -8.96
CA ALA A 79 0.36 -9.91 -9.66
C ALA A 79 1.67 -10.57 -10.13
N LEU A 80 2.63 -9.80 -10.65
CA LEU A 80 3.95 -10.32 -11.03
C LEU A 80 4.70 -10.91 -9.82
N LEU A 81 4.70 -10.21 -8.67
CA LEU A 81 5.30 -10.72 -7.44
C LEU A 81 4.66 -12.02 -6.94
N ARG A 82 3.34 -12.12 -7.07
CA ARG A 82 2.57 -13.32 -6.69
C ARG A 82 2.54 -14.38 -7.78
N GLN A 83 3.29 -14.17 -8.88
CA GLN A 83 3.33 -15.02 -10.07
C GLN A 83 1.95 -15.30 -10.70
N ARG A 84 1.00 -14.37 -10.53
CA ARG A 84 -0.29 -14.39 -11.22
C ARG A 84 -0.14 -13.77 -12.61
N TYR A 85 0.61 -14.44 -13.47
CA TYR A 85 1.02 -13.90 -14.77
C TYR A 85 -0.15 -13.57 -15.70
N GLY A 86 -1.25 -14.33 -15.65
CA GLY A 86 -2.47 -14.02 -16.37
C GLY A 86 -3.08 -12.68 -15.97
N THR A 87 -3.23 -12.44 -14.65
CA THR A 87 -3.70 -11.17 -14.10
C THR A 87 -2.76 -10.02 -14.44
N ALA A 88 -1.44 -10.23 -14.33
CA ALA A 88 -0.45 -9.25 -14.73
C ALA A 88 -0.55 -8.88 -16.21
N SER A 89 -0.75 -9.86 -17.09
CA SER A 89 -0.91 -9.67 -18.54
C SER A 89 -2.20 -8.89 -18.87
N ILE A 90 -3.33 -9.22 -18.23
CA ILE A 90 -4.58 -8.47 -18.37
C ILE A 90 -4.40 -7.01 -17.93
N ALA A 91 -3.84 -6.79 -16.75
CA ALA A 91 -3.61 -5.43 -16.24
C ALA A 91 -2.67 -4.63 -17.17
N SER A 92 -1.64 -5.29 -17.71
CA SER A 92 -0.71 -4.67 -18.66
C SER A 92 -1.38 -4.27 -19.97
N ARG A 93 -2.30 -5.10 -20.50
CA ARG A 93 -3.07 -4.75 -21.72
C ARG A 93 -3.98 -3.54 -21.46
N ALA A 94 -4.67 -3.52 -20.32
CA ALA A 94 -5.47 -2.38 -19.91
C ALA A 94 -4.61 -1.10 -19.77
N LEU A 95 -3.42 -1.19 -19.19
CA LEU A 95 -2.49 -0.06 -19.07
C LEU A 95 -2.04 0.50 -20.42
N VAL A 96 -1.79 -0.36 -21.41
CA VAL A 96 -1.41 0.06 -22.76
C VAL A 96 -2.57 0.73 -23.48
N LEU A 97 -3.80 0.26 -23.26
CA LEU A 97 -5.02 0.88 -23.80
C LEU A 97 -5.27 2.25 -23.18
N LEU A 98 -5.16 2.35 -21.85
CA LEU A 98 -5.46 3.59 -21.11
C LEU A 98 -4.39 4.65 -21.26
N HIS A 99 -3.13 4.29 -21.52
CA HIS A 99 -2.06 5.28 -21.53
C HIS A 99 -0.94 4.92 -22.52
N PRO A 100 -0.53 5.84 -23.42
CA PRO A 100 0.45 5.58 -24.48
C PRO A 100 1.91 5.53 -23.99
N SER A 101 2.13 5.21 -22.71
CA SER A 101 3.47 5.21 -22.09
C SER A 101 4.33 4.10 -22.68
N ARG A 102 5.57 4.44 -23.05
CA ARG A 102 6.59 3.44 -23.42
C ARG A 102 6.82 2.44 -22.28
N GLY A 103 6.74 2.88 -21.03
CA GLY A 103 6.91 2.01 -19.86
C GLY A 103 5.81 0.96 -19.73
N HIS A 104 4.54 1.32 -19.98
CA HIS A 104 3.44 0.35 -19.95
C HIS A 104 3.58 -0.70 -21.07
N ARG A 105 4.02 -0.29 -22.26
CA ARG A 105 4.30 -1.22 -23.37
C ARG A 105 5.44 -2.18 -23.04
N ALA A 106 6.52 -1.68 -22.44
CA ALA A 106 7.62 -2.52 -21.97
C ALA A 106 7.13 -3.53 -20.92
N ALA A 107 6.39 -3.07 -19.92
CA ALA A 107 5.86 -3.93 -18.87
C ALA A 107 4.87 -4.99 -19.41
N ALA A 108 4.11 -4.67 -20.47
CA ALA A 108 3.26 -5.62 -21.15
C ALA A 108 4.04 -6.70 -21.92
N ALA A 109 5.14 -6.36 -22.58
CA ALA A 109 6.03 -7.34 -23.21
C ALA A 109 6.62 -8.30 -22.17
N ARG A 110 7.12 -7.76 -21.05
CA ARG A 110 7.63 -8.55 -19.93
C ARG A 110 6.56 -9.48 -19.33
N ALA A 111 5.34 -9.00 -19.13
CA ALA A 111 4.24 -9.84 -18.62
C ALA A 111 3.90 -10.99 -19.58
N ARG A 112 3.88 -10.75 -20.90
CA ARG A 112 3.68 -11.81 -21.90
C ARG A 112 4.81 -12.83 -21.91
N ALA A 113 6.06 -12.39 -21.73
CA ALA A 113 7.20 -13.30 -21.59
C ALA A 113 7.03 -14.26 -20.41
N TYR A 114 6.65 -13.75 -19.23
CA TYR A 114 6.40 -14.61 -18.07
C TYR A 114 5.20 -15.54 -18.26
N VAL A 115 4.13 -15.10 -18.92
CA VAL A 115 3.00 -15.98 -19.27
C VAL A 115 3.49 -17.12 -20.16
N ALA A 116 4.24 -16.84 -21.23
CA ALA A 116 4.76 -17.87 -22.12
C ALA A 116 5.69 -18.85 -21.38
N ALA A 117 6.60 -18.32 -20.56
CA ALA A 117 7.53 -19.11 -19.77
C ALA A 117 6.83 -20.02 -18.75
N ALA A 118 5.79 -19.53 -18.07
CA ALA A 118 4.98 -20.29 -17.13
C ALA A 118 4.21 -21.43 -17.82
N HIS A 119 3.81 -21.27 -19.09
CA HIS A 119 3.22 -22.35 -19.89
C HIS A 119 4.27 -23.28 -20.53
N GLY A 120 5.57 -23.01 -20.34
CA GLY A 120 6.66 -23.81 -20.90
C GLY A 120 7.11 -23.41 -22.32
N ASP A 121 6.49 -22.41 -22.95
CA ASP A 121 6.85 -21.92 -24.29
C ASP A 121 8.06 -20.96 -24.21
N VAL A 122 9.26 -21.55 -24.18
CA VAL A 122 10.55 -20.83 -24.06
C VAL A 122 10.78 -19.88 -25.21
N GLU A 123 10.53 -20.34 -26.42
CA GLU A 123 10.88 -19.59 -27.62
C GLU A 123 9.99 -18.36 -27.76
N ARG A 124 8.70 -18.48 -27.42
CA ARG A 124 7.84 -17.30 -27.32
C ARG A 124 8.26 -16.37 -26.18
N ALA A 125 8.66 -16.92 -25.03
CA ALA A 125 9.13 -16.11 -23.92
C ALA A 125 10.36 -15.27 -24.29
N LYS A 126 11.36 -15.89 -24.94
CA LYS A 126 12.56 -15.19 -25.46
C LYS A 126 12.19 -14.11 -26.47
N ARG A 127 11.30 -14.39 -27.43
CA ARG A 127 10.83 -13.38 -28.41
C ARG A 127 10.15 -12.19 -27.75
N GLU A 128 9.37 -12.40 -26.68
CA GLU A 128 8.76 -11.30 -25.92
C GLU A 128 9.80 -10.52 -25.08
N LEU A 129 10.85 -11.19 -24.59
CA LEU A 129 12.00 -10.54 -23.95
C LEU A 129 12.82 -9.70 -24.95
N ASP A 130 12.95 -10.13 -26.20
CA ASP A 130 13.56 -9.31 -27.26
C ASP A 130 12.74 -8.05 -27.54
N ARG A 131 11.40 -8.17 -27.51
CA ARG A 131 10.52 -6.99 -27.61
C ARG A 131 10.69 -6.07 -26.42
N TYR A 132 10.83 -6.63 -25.21
CA TYR A 132 11.09 -5.86 -23.99
C TYR A 132 12.44 -5.12 -24.05
N ALA A 133 13.49 -5.75 -24.58
CA ALA A 133 14.82 -5.18 -24.71
C ALA A 133 14.85 -3.88 -25.56
N ARG A 134 13.99 -3.77 -26.58
CA ARG A 134 13.92 -2.61 -27.48
C ARG A 134 13.51 -1.30 -26.80
N PHE A 135 13.00 -1.34 -25.57
CA PHE A 135 12.54 -0.14 -24.86
C PHE A 135 13.68 0.64 -24.18
N GLY A 136 14.88 0.07 -24.06
CA GLY A 136 16.06 0.77 -23.58
C GLY A 136 17.16 -0.15 -23.05
N ARG A 137 18.36 0.40 -22.83
CA ARG A 137 19.56 -0.34 -22.38
C ARG A 137 19.32 -1.12 -21.07
N MET A 138 18.56 -0.55 -20.13
CA MET A 138 18.22 -1.25 -18.87
C MET A 138 17.26 -2.43 -19.10
N ASN A 139 16.25 -2.26 -19.96
CA ASN A 139 15.33 -3.34 -20.29
C ASN A 139 16.03 -4.47 -21.05
N ALA A 140 17.01 -4.13 -21.91
CA ALA A 140 17.82 -5.11 -22.61
C ALA A 140 18.64 -5.97 -21.63
N ALA A 141 19.31 -5.34 -20.66
CA ALA A 141 20.07 -6.07 -19.65
C ALA A 141 19.18 -6.95 -18.74
N GLU A 142 18.01 -6.45 -18.34
CA GLU A 142 17.02 -7.27 -17.63
C GLU A 142 16.54 -8.44 -18.49
N ALA A 143 16.32 -8.23 -19.79
CA ALA A 143 15.88 -9.26 -20.71
C ALA A 143 16.92 -10.38 -20.82
N GLU A 144 18.21 -10.06 -20.94
CA GLU A 144 19.27 -11.06 -21.00
C GLU A 144 19.32 -11.91 -19.73
N LEU A 145 19.29 -11.28 -18.54
CA LEU A 145 19.25 -12.02 -17.27
C LEU A 145 18.05 -12.95 -17.18
N GLU A 146 16.87 -12.52 -17.63
CA GLU A 146 15.68 -13.37 -17.63
C GLU A 146 15.76 -14.49 -18.67
N LYS A 147 16.30 -14.24 -19.87
CA LYS A 147 16.44 -15.24 -20.94
C LYS A 147 17.31 -16.40 -20.50
N VAL A 148 18.46 -16.12 -19.89
CA VAL A 148 19.36 -17.20 -19.46
C VAL A 148 18.71 -18.02 -18.34
N ARG A 149 17.92 -17.39 -17.46
CA ARG A 149 17.13 -18.08 -16.42
C ARG A 149 15.95 -18.90 -16.96
N LEU A 150 15.58 -18.73 -18.24
CA LEU A 150 14.70 -19.67 -18.93
C LEU A 150 15.47 -20.94 -19.36
N GLY A 151 16.79 -20.92 -19.39
CA GLY A 151 17.63 -22.11 -19.53
C GLY A 151 18.01 -22.72 -18.18
N THR A 152 18.87 -23.74 -18.23
CA THR A 152 19.51 -24.37 -17.07
C THR A 152 21.03 -24.41 -17.21
N ASP A 153 21.58 -23.65 -18.16
CA ASP A 153 23.00 -23.62 -18.46
C ASP A 153 23.72 -22.61 -17.53
N GLU A 154 24.51 -23.14 -16.61
CA GLU A 154 25.29 -22.35 -15.66
C GLU A 154 26.33 -21.45 -16.34
N ALA A 155 26.98 -21.94 -17.41
CA ALA A 155 28.03 -21.18 -18.11
C ALA A 155 27.45 -19.93 -18.77
N ALA A 156 26.28 -20.08 -19.41
CA ALA A 156 25.54 -18.95 -19.98
C ALA A 156 25.13 -17.92 -18.90
N ILE A 157 24.79 -18.37 -17.68
CA ILE A 157 24.43 -17.46 -16.57
C ILE A 157 25.66 -16.65 -16.16
N ARG A 158 26.82 -17.29 -16.02
CA ARG A 158 28.08 -16.62 -15.68
C ARG A 158 28.49 -15.60 -16.74
N GLU A 159 28.36 -15.95 -18.03
CA GLU A 159 28.66 -15.04 -19.14
C GLU A 159 27.79 -13.78 -19.12
N VAL A 160 26.46 -13.94 -19.00
CA VAL A 160 25.55 -12.80 -18.95
C VAL A 160 25.76 -11.98 -17.68
N LEU A 161 26.01 -12.62 -16.53
CA LEU A 161 26.36 -11.90 -15.30
C LEU A 161 27.57 -10.99 -15.53
N ALA A 162 28.66 -11.51 -16.11
CA ALA A 162 29.87 -10.73 -16.42
C ALA A 162 29.55 -9.54 -17.35
N SER A 163 28.78 -9.76 -18.42
CA SER A 163 28.42 -8.70 -19.38
C SER A 163 27.54 -7.59 -18.81
N THR A 164 26.85 -7.85 -17.70
CA THR A 164 25.96 -6.86 -17.10
C THR A 164 26.63 -6.03 -16.02
N LEU A 165 27.80 -6.39 -15.50
CA LEU A 165 28.41 -5.82 -14.28
C LEU A 165 28.48 -4.29 -14.28
N ASP A 166 28.88 -3.68 -15.40
CA ASP A 166 29.10 -2.23 -15.54
C ASP A 166 27.83 -1.38 -15.57
N LEU A 167 26.66 -2.00 -15.67
CA LEU A 167 25.39 -1.27 -15.69
C LEU A 167 24.98 -0.85 -14.27
N PRO A 168 24.38 0.35 -14.12
CA PRO A 168 23.98 0.88 -12.82
C PRO A 168 23.16 -0.15 -12.04
N PHE A 169 23.73 -0.53 -10.90
CA PHE A 169 23.28 -1.66 -10.11
C PHE A 169 21.82 -1.62 -9.64
N PRO A 170 21.20 -0.46 -9.31
CA PRO A 170 19.91 -0.47 -8.62
C PRO A 170 18.76 -1.18 -9.34
N THR A 171 18.71 -1.10 -10.67
CA THR A 171 17.63 -1.70 -11.46
C THR A 171 17.84 -3.18 -11.75
N LEU A 172 19.11 -3.63 -11.79
CA LEU A 172 19.48 -5.02 -12.12
C LEU A 172 19.83 -5.86 -10.88
N ALA A 173 20.01 -5.23 -9.72
CA ALA A 173 20.50 -5.85 -8.49
C ALA A 173 19.78 -7.15 -8.15
N HIS A 174 18.44 -7.12 -8.08
CA HIS A 174 17.65 -8.32 -7.79
C HIS A 174 17.87 -9.44 -8.83
N GLY A 175 17.94 -9.09 -10.12
CA GLY A 175 18.16 -10.06 -11.19
C GLY A 175 19.53 -10.74 -11.06
N ARG A 176 20.58 -9.96 -10.78
CA ARG A 176 21.95 -10.48 -10.58
C ARG A 176 22.06 -11.35 -9.33
N VAL A 177 21.56 -10.87 -8.20
CA VAL A 177 21.57 -11.64 -6.94
C VAL A 177 20.80 -12.95 -7.11
N ARG A 178 19.67 -12.91 -7.81
CA ARG A 178 18.89 -14.12 -8.10
C ARG A 178 19.63 -15.09 -9.00
N ALA A 179 20.27 -14.61 -10.06
CA ALA A 179 21.05 -15.46 -10.97
C ALA A 179 22.23 -16.13 -10.24
N LEU A 180 22.97 -15.39 -9.42
CA LEU A 180 24.06 -15.93 -8.57
C LEU A 180 23.58 -17.01 -7.61
N ALA A 181 22.45 -16.75 -6.94
CA ALA A 181 21.83 -17.72 -6.04
C ALA A 181 21.37 -18.99 -6.77
N GLU A 182 20.83 -18.85 -7.98
CA GLU A 182 20.39 -19.97 -8.82
C GLU A 182 21.56 -20.87 -9.25
N ILE A 183 22.77 -20.31 -9.45
CA ILE A 183 24.00 -21.07 -9.76
C ILE A 183 24.82 -21.46 -8.51
N GLY A 184 24.24 -21.38 -7.31
CA GLY A 184 24.89 -21.87 -6.09
C GLY A 184 25.99 -20.98 -5.51
N GLU A 185 26.24 -19.80 -6.08
CA GLU A 185 27.22 -18.80 -5.64
C GLU A 185 26.64 -17.94 -4.50
N ARG A 186 26.34 -18.59 -3.37
CA ARG A 186 25.66 -17.97 -2.22
C ARG A 186 26.42 -16.77 -1.68
N ASP A 187 27.70 -16.92 -1.40
CA ASP A 187 28.48 -15.87 -0.73
C ASP A 187 28.66 -14.64 -1.65
N GLU A 188 28.80 -14.84 -2.95
CA GLU A 188 28.77 -13.76 -3.96
C GLU A 188 27.40 -13.08 -3.99
N ALA A 189 26.30 -13.85 -4.01
CA ALA A 189 24.95 -13.30 -3.99
C ALA A 189 24.72 -12.40 -2.76
N PHE A 190 25.19 -12.81 -1.58
CA PHE A 190 25.12 -12.02 -0.36
C PHE A 190 25.98 -10.75 -0.42
N ARG A 191 27.20 -10.82 -0.98
CA ARG A 191 28.05 -9.64 -1.17
C ARG A 191 27.41 -8.62 -2.09
N ARG A 192 26.90 -9.08 -3.25
CA ARG A 192 26.15 -8.27 -4.21
C ARG A 192 24.88 -7.70 -3.60
N PHE A 193 24.20 -8.45 -2.72
CA PHE A 193 23.07 -7.91 -1.98
C PHE A 193 23.48 -6.72 -1.12
N ARG A 194 24.60 -6.81 -0.38
CA ARG A 194 25.10 -5.71 0.48
C ARG A 194 25.45 -4.47 -0.34
N GLU A 195 26.13 -4.65 -1.48
CA GLU A 195 26.41 -3.57 -2.43
C GLU A 195 25.12 -2.88 -2.94
N ALA A 196 24.03 -3.64 -3.03
CA ALA A 196 22.72 -3.17 -3.54
C ALA A 196 21.78 -2.73 -2.44
N GLU A 197 22.15 -2.81 -1.15
CA GLU A 197 21.19 -2.61 -0.07
C GLU A 197 20.45 -1.27 -0.22
N ARG A 198 21.21 -0.20 -0.51
CA ARG A 198 20.68 1.16 -0.76
C ARG A 198 19.74 1.22 -1.97
N ALA A 199 19.95 0.40 -2.99
CA ALA A 199 19.06 0.34 -4.14
C ALA A 199 17.68 -0.26 -3.80
N PHE A 200 17.63 -1.12 -2.79
CA PHE A 200 16.38 -1.67 -2.27
C PHE A 200 15.70 -0.70 -1.29
N GLU A 201 16.32 0.42 -0.94
CA GLU A 201 15.75 1.45 -0.08
C GLU A 201 14.92 2.47 -0.88
N GLY A 202 13.60 2.54 -0.63
CA GLY A 202 12.73 3.51 -1.29
C GLY A 202 11.33 2.97 -1.56
N ASP A 203 10.35 3.87 -1.69
CA ASP A 203 8.93 3.50 -1.86
C ASP A 203 8.65 2.89 -3.25
N ALA A 204 9.42 3.29 -4.26
CA ALA A 204 9.35 2.73 -5.61
C ALA A 204 9.85 1.27 -5.69
N ALA A 205 10.59 0.81 -4.68
CA ALA A 205 11.25 -0.50 -4.65
C ALA A 205 10.58 -1.50 -3.69
N ILE A 206 9.43 -1.20 -3.06
CA ILE A 206 8.79 -2.10 -2.06
C ILE A 206 8.60 -3.52 -2.63
N SER A 207 8.17 -3.62 -3.88
CA SER A 207 7.96 -4.89 -4.55
C SER A 207 9.27 -5.63 -4.79
N LEU A 208 10.26 -4.92 -5.33
CA LEU A 208 11.61 -5.42 -5.58
C LEU A 208 12.28 -5.91 -4.29
N ARG A 209 12.13 -5.15 -3.22
CA ARG A 209 12.65 -5.44 -1.88
C ARG A 209 12.00 -6.68 -1.27
N THR A 210 10.69 -6.84 -1.42
CA THR A 210 10.00 -8.06 -0.93
C THR A 210 10.52 -9.30 -1.66
N ALA A 211 10.73 -9.22 -2.97
CA ALA A 211 11.33 -10.31 -3.74
C ALA A 211 12.79 -10.57 -3.35
N ALA A 212 13.56 -9.50 -3.12
CA ALA A 212 14.95 -9.59 -2.68
C ALA A 212 15.07 -10.22 -1.28
N TYR A 213 14.20 -9.87 -0.34
CA TYR A 213 14.19 -10.46 1.01
C TYR A 213 13.75 -11.92 0.99
N LEU A 214 12.77 -12.26 0.16
CA LEU A 214 12.34 -13.63 -0.03
C LEU A 214 13.51 -14.51 -0.52
N LEU A 215 14.25 -14.02 -1.52
CA LEU A 215 15.45 -14.68 -2.01
C LEU A 215 16.52 -14.80 -0.92
N LEU A 216 16.84 -13.70 -0.23
CA LEU A 216 17.84 -13.67 0.82
C LEU A 216 17.53 -14.69 1.93
N PHE A 217 16.30 -14.69 2.44
CA PHE A 217 15.89 -15.62 3.50
C PHE A 217 15.84 -17.06 3.03
N ALA A 218 15.48 -17.31 1.78
CA ALA A 218 15.54 -18.65 1.22
C ALA A 218 16.98 -19.16 1.12
N GLU A 219 17.91 -18.37 0.59
CA GLU A 219 19.32 -18.78 0.50
C GLU A 219 20.03 -18.81 1.88
N ALA A 220 19.48 -18.09 2.88
CA ALA A 220 19.93 -18.11 4.27
C ALA A 220 19.42 -19.30 5.10
N GLY A 221 18.49 -20.10 4.56
CA GLY A 221 17.83 -21.16 5.32
C GLY A 221 16.81 -20.68 6.37
N ARG A 222 16.33 -19.44 6.26
CA ARG A 222 15.41 -18.79 7.21
C ARG A 222 13.94 -19.11 6.89
N VAL A 223 13.56 -20.38 7.09
CA VAL A 223 12.23 -20.91 6.71
C VAL A 223 11.06 -20.08 7.29
N ARG A 224 11.13 -19.71 8.58
CA ARG A 224 10.07 -18.94 9.25
C ARG A 224 9.87 -17.54 8.66
N ASP A 225 10.94 -16.89 8.22
CA ASP A 225 10.85 -15.56 7.60
C ASP A 225 10.28 -15.63 6.18
N VAL A 226 10.62 -16.68 5.43
CA VAL A 226 10.00 -16.98 4.13
C VAL A 226 8.48 -17.17 4.31
N GLU A 227 8.07 -18.00 5.27
CA GLU A 227 6.65 -18.22 5.58
C GLU A 227 5.94 -16.92 5.99
N SER A 228 6.59 -16.09 6.81
CA SER A 228 6.09 -14.78 7.22
C SER A 228 5.84 -13.84 6.05
N ILE A 229 6.75 -13.80 5.05
CA ILE A 229 6.57 -13.00 3.83
C ILE A 229 5.32 -13.44 3.06
N PHE A 230 5.09 -14.76 2.92
CA PHE A 230 3.89 -15.26 2.26
C PHE A 230 2.61 -14.90 3.03
N ALA A 231 2.62 -15.06 4.34
CA ALA A 231 1.50 -14.73 5.20
C ALA A 231 1.18 -13.22 5.21
N ALA A 232 2.17 -12.34 5.19
CA ALA A 232 1.98 -10.90 5.36
C ALA A 232 1.85 -10.13 4.03
N ARG A 233 2.63 -10.51 3.00
CA ARG A 233 2.83 -9.69 1.80
C ARG A 233 2.44 -10.39 0.49
N LEU A 234 2.63 -11.70 0.39
CA LEU A 234 2.34 -12.48 -0.82
C LEU A 234 1.06 -13.34 -0.72
N ARG A 235 0.05 -12.89 0.04
CA ARG A 235 -1.25 -13.57 0.08
C ARG A 235 -1.85 -13.74 -1.30
N GLY A 236 -2.23 -14.97 -1.64
CA GLY A 236 -2.76 -15.32 -2.96
C GLY A 236 -1.69 -15.53 -4.04
N ALA A 237 -0.43 -15.69 -3.65
CA ALA A 237 0.56 -16.40 -4.47
C ALA A 237 0.12 -17.86 -4.71
N SER A 238 0.61 -18.49 -5.78
CA SER A 238 0.35 -19.90 -6.05
C SER A 238 0.97 -20.79 -4.98
N LYS A 239 0.36 -21.95 -4.73
CA LYS A 239 0.90 -22.95 -3.79
C LYS A 239 2.30 -23.40 -4.23
N ASP A 240 2.49 -23.64 -5.53
CA ASP A 240 3.77 -24.04 -6.10
C ASP A 240 4.87 -22.99 -5.88
N LEU A 241 4.55 -21.69 -5.95
CA LEU A 241 5.50 -20.64 -5.65
C LEU A 241 5.88 -20.64 -4.17
N GLN A 242 4.89 -20.74 -3.28
CA GLN A 242 5.13 -20.81 -1.85
C GLN A 242 5.99 -22.03 -1.50
N GLU A 243 5.65 -23.19 -2.07
CA GLU A 243 6.37 -24.44 -1.87
C GLU A 243 7.80 -24.35 -2.41
N LEU A 244 8.03 -23.71 -3.57
CA LEU A 244 9.36 -23.49 -4.12
C LEU A 244 10.27 -22.76 -3.14
N TRP A 245 9.84 -21.61 -2.62
CA TRP A 245 10.69 -20.81 -1.74
C TRP A 245 10.88 -21.43 -0.35
N ILE A 246 9.86 -22.11 0.18
CA ILE A 246 10.00 -22.88 1.44
C ILE A 246 10.95 -24.06 1.25
N ALA A 247 10.84 -24.77 0.13
CA ALA A 247 11.73 -25.88 -0.19
C ALA A 247 13.17 -25.41 -0.37
N CYS A 248 13.40 -24.28 -1.04
CA CYS A 248 14.70 -23.62 -1.13
C CYS A 248 15.27 -23.29 0.25
N ALA A 249 14.47 -22.69 1.14
CA ALA A 249 14.88 -22.36 2.50
C ALA A 249 15.26 -23.60 3.31
N ARG A 250 14.43 -24.66 3.25
CA ARG A 250 14.74 -25.92 3.93
C ARG A 250 16.01 -26.55 3.37
N PHE A 251 16.16 -26.56 2.06
CA PHE A 251 17.33 -27.12 1.40
C PHE A 251 18.62 -26.36 1.79
N ALA A 252 18.58 -25.03 1.81
CA ALA A 252 19.70 -24.20 2.27
C ALA A 252 20.01 -24.40 3.77
N ALA A 253 19.01 -24.75 4.59
CA ALA A 253 19.20 -25.09 6.00
C ALA A 253 19.73 -26.51 6.24
N GLY A 254 19.95 -27.30 5.17
CA GLY A 254 20.38 -28.70 5.29
C GLY A 254 19.25 -29.66 5.71
N ASP A 255 17.98 -29.25 5.64
CA ASP A 255 16.83 -30.13 5.88
C ASP A 255 16.58 -31.01 4.63
N PRO A 256 16.71 -32.35 4.73
CA PRO A 256 16.49 -33.27 3.61
C PRO A 256 15.09 -33.16 2.99
N ALA A 257 14.10 -32.69 3.75
CA ALA A 257 12.76 -32.43 3.22
C ALA A 257 12.76 -31.35 2.13
N GLY A 258 13.70 -30.40 2.16
CA GLY A 258 13.85 -29.36 1.15
C GLY A 258 14.15 -29.93 -0.23
N GLU A 259 15.12 -30.83 -0.34
CA GLU A 259 15.47 -31.47 -1.62
C GLU A 259 14.30 -32.30 -2.17
N LYS A 260 13.67 -33.10 -1.31
CA LYS A 260 12.50 -33.91 -1.69
C LYS A 260 11.37 -33.04 -2.25
N ARG A 261 11.10 -31.88 -1.63
CA ARG A 261 10.08 -30.93 -2.08
C ARG A 261 10.46 -30.27 -3.41
N LEU A 262 11.74 -29.90 -3.60
CA LEU A 262 12.23 -29.39 -4.89
C LEU A 262 12.07 -30.43 -6.01
N ARG A 263 12.39 -31.70 -5.75
CA ARG A 263 12.19 -32.79 -6.72
C ARG A 263 10.72 -32.95 -7.10
N ALA A 264 9.80 -32.83 -6.13
CA ALA A 264 8.36 -32.85 -6.41
C ALA A 264 7.89 -31.68 -7.30
N LEU A 265 8.53 -30.51 -7.18
CA LEU A 265 8.21 -29.34 -8.03
C LEU A 265 8.69 -29.48 -9.47
N MET A 266 9.50 -30.49 -9.80
CA MET A 266 9.85 -30.80 -11.19
C MET A 266 8.63 -31.21 -12.03
N SER A 267 7.54 -31.66 -11.40
CA SER A 267 6.26 -31.94 -12.07
C SER A 267 5.24 -30.80 -11.94
N SER A 268 5.63 -29.63 -11.43
CA SER A 268 4.74 -28.47 -11.37
C SER A 268 4.24 -28.11 -12.77
N PRO A 269 2.97 -27.74 -12.96
CA PRO A 269 2.48 -27.23 -14.23
C PRO A 269 3.14 -25.89 -14.60
N ASP A 270 3.59 -25.11 -13.62
CA ASP A 270 4.27 -23.84 -13.85
C ASP A 270 5.71 -24.06 -14.32
N GLY A 271 5.96 -23.71 -15.59
CA GLY A 271 7.27 -23.86 -16.23
C GLY A 271 8.39 -23.02 -15.61
N LEU A 272 8.09 -21.92 -14.92
CA LEU A 272 9.10 -21.13 -14.21
C LEU A 272 9.46 -21.78 -12.87
N VAL A 273 8.47 -22.30 -12.14
CA VAL A 273 8.71 -23.04 -10.89
C VAL A 273 9.53 -24.31 -11.16
N ARG A 274 9.12 -25.08 -12.18
CA ARG A 274 9.79 -26.31 -12.60
C ARG A 274 11.27 -26.08 -12.92
N ARG A 275 11.61 -25.05 -13.71
CA ARG A 275 12.99 -24.69 -14.04
C ARG A 275 13.77 -24.21 -12.82
N ALA A 276 13.14 -23.38 -11.98
CA ALA A 276 13.77 -22.87 -10.77
C ALA A 276 14.10 -23.99 -9.77
N ALA A 277 13.31 -25.08 -9.74
CA ALA A 277 13.61 -26.28 -8.99
C ALA A 277 14.73 -27.10 -9.65
N GLN A 278 14.67 -27.30 -10.97
CA GLN A 278 15.67 -28.04 -11.74
C GLN A 278 17.07 -27.45 -11.57
N ILE A 279 17.25 -26.14 -11.76
CA ILE A 279 18.56 -25.49 -11.66
C ILE A 279 19.16 -25.63 -10.25
N ARG A 280 18.32 -25.53 -9.21
CA ARG A 280 18.75 -25.67 -7.81
C ARG A 280 19.15 -27.09 -7.42
N LEU A 281 18.63 -28.09 -8.12
CA LEU A 281 18.99 -29.49 -7.92
C LEU A 281 20.20 -29.90 -8.78
N SER A 282 20.43 -29.25 -9.92
CA SER A 282 21.53 -29.57 -10.84
C SER A 282 22.84 -28.88 -10.49
N THR A 283 22.80 -27.76 -9.77
CA THR A 283 24.01 -26.99 -9.46
C THR A 283 24.56 -27.34 -8.07
N THR A 284 25.88 -27.50 -7.98
CA THR A 284 26.58 -27.63 -6.70
C THR A 284 26.40 -26.35 -5.88
N ARG A 285 25.86 -26.46 -4.67
CA ARG A 285 25.58 -25.28 -3.83
C ARG A 285 26.51 -25.21 -2.64
N GLN A 286 26.86 -23.98 -2.27
CA GLN A 286 27.53 -23.71 -1.01
C GLN A 286 26.56 -23.99 0.15
N THR A 287 26.80 -25.08 0.86
CA THR A 287 26.06 -25.48 2.06
C THR A 287 26.89 -25.22 3.31
N GLY A 288 26.23 -24.91 4.43
CA GLY A 288 26.89 -24.67 5.71
C GLY A 288 26.44 -23.36 6.37
N PRO A 289 26.92 -23.07 7.59
CA PRO A 289 26.53 -21.87 8.31
C PRO A 289 26.90 -20.62 7.51
N LEU A 290 26.07 -19.58 7.65
CA LEU A 290 26.36 -18.26 7.11
C LEU A 290 27.53 -17.62 7.85
N SER A 291 28.24 -16.72 7.16
CA SER A 291 29.18 -15.84 7.84
C SER A 291 28.46 -15.00 8.91
N PRO A 292 29.14 -14.55 9.98
CA PRO A 292 28.53 -13.67 10.97
C PRO A 292 27.95 -12.39 10.36
N GLU A 293 28.59 -11.87 9.30
CA GLU A 293 28.12 -10.69 8.57
C GLU A 293 26.79 -10.95 7.85
N ASP A 294 26.66 -12.11 7.19
CA ASP A 294 25.46 -12.52 6.45
C ASP A 294 24.30 -12.88 7.37
N ALA A 295 24.59 -13.49 8.52
CA ALA A 295 23.60 -13.76 9.56
C ALA A 295 23.04 -12.43 10.12
N GLN A 296 23.91 -11.48 10.47
CA GLN A 296 23.50 -10.16 10.92
C GLN A 296 22.73 -9.40 9.85
N LEU A 297 23.10 -9.54 8.57
CA LEU A 297 22.35 -8.96 7.46
C LEU A 297 20.90 -9.48 7.43
N CYS A 298 20.70 -10.80 7.56
CA CYS A 298 19.38 -11.40 7.62
C CYS A 298 18.57 -10.89 8.82
N ASP A 299 19.17 -10.82 10.00
CA ASP A 299 18.50 -10.33 11.22
C ASP A 299 18.07 -8.87 11.09
N ARG A 300 18.93 -8.00 10.54
CA ARG A 300 18.58 -6.61 10.26
C ARG A 300 17.38 -6.51 9.31
N PHE A 301 17.33 -7.34 8.28
CA PHE A 301 16.20 -7.33 7.34
C PHE A 301 14.93 -7.89 7.93
N ALA A 302 15.01 -8.95 8.74
CA ALA A 302 13.85 -9.48 9.45
C ALA A 302 13.26 -8.42 10.38
N ALA A 303 14.11 -7.72 11.14
CA ALA A 303 13.70 -6.60 11.99
C ALA A 303 13.07 -5.45 11.19
N ARG A 304 13.68 -5.05 10.07
CA ARG A 304 13.17 -3.99 9.17
C ARG A 304 11.82 -4.38 8.56
N LEU A 305 11.65 -5.65 8.15
CA LEU A 305 10.39 -6.16 7.60
C LEU A 305 9.26 -6.09 8.64
N ALA A 306 9.55 -6.54 9.87
CA ALA A 306 8.61 -6.50 10.99
C ALA A 306 8.21 -5.05 11.35
N GLU A 307 9.18 -4.13 11.38
CA GLU A 307 8.97 -2.70 11.61
C GLU A 307 8.07 -2.09 10.52
N GLU A 308 8.34 -2.39 9.25
CA GLU A 308 7.52 -1.92 8.13
C GLU A 308 6.07 -2.40 8.21
N ASP A 309 5.87 -3.67 8.57
CA ASP A 309 4.56 -4.28 8.67
C ASP A 309 3.76 -3.76 9.87
N ARG A 310 4.44 -3.37 10.96
CA ARG A 310 3.82 -2.71 12.11
C ARG A 310 3.19 -1.38 11.73
N PHE A 311 3.87 -0.56 10.93
CA PHE A 311 3.36 0.75 10.52
C PHE A 311 2.48 0.71 9.26
N ARG A 312 2.20 -0.47 8.70
CA ARG A 312 1.49 -0.59 7.42
C ARG A 312 -0.04 -0.47 7.55
N PHE A 313 -0.61 0.56 6.93
CA PHE A 313 -2.05 0.66 6.65
C PHE A 313 -2.51 -0.51 5.76
N GLY A 314 -3.69 -1.07 6.05
CA GLY A 314 -4.17 -2.27 5.37
C GLY A 314 -3.33 -3.54 5.62
N SER A 315 -2.39 -3.52 6.57
CA SER A 315 -1.72 -4.74 7.01
C SER A 315 -2.75 -5.71 7.57
N THR A 316 -2.59 -6.97 7.24
CA THR A 316 -3.51 -8.03 7.63
C THR A 316 -2.92 -8.87 8.76
N ALA A 317 -2.12 -8.24 9.62
CA ALA A 317 -1.50 -8.83 10.81
C ALA A 317 -2.50 -9.64 11.65
N ALA A 318 -1.99 -10.58 12.45
CA ALA A 318 -2.79 -11.63 13.10
C ALA A 318 -4.02 -11.14 13.89
N LYS A 319 -4.00 -9.91 14.43
CA LYS A 319 -5.13 -9.32 15.14
C LYS A 319 -6.15 -8.71 14.16
N ARG A 320 -7.30 -9.37 14.02
CA ARG A 320 -8.45 -8.87 13.26
C ARG A 320 -9.02 -7.59 13.93
N PRO A 321 -9.32 -6.53 13.16
CA PRO A 321 -9.81 -5.26 13.70
C PRO A 321 -11.32 -5.34 13.95
N VAL A 322 -11.72 -6.02 15.02
CA VAL A 322 -13.13 -6.38 15.29
C VAL A 322 -13.98 -5.14 15.54
N ILE A 323 -13.46 -4.16 16.30
CA ILE A 323 -14.23 -2.96 16.63
C ILE A 323 -14.44 -2.10 15.39
N THR A 324 -13.43 -1.98 14.53
CA THR A 324 -13.56 -1.29 13.24
C THR A 324 -14.72 -1.87 12.41
N HIS A 325 -14.82 -3.20 12.30
CA HIS A 325 -15.91 -3.84 11.56
C HIS A 325 -17.26 -3.65 12.24
N ALA A 326 -17.31 -3.70 13.58
CA ALA A 326 -18.54 -3.46 14.33
C ALA A 326 -19.06 -2.02 14.10
N ILE A 327 -18.18 -1.02 14.13
CA ILE A 327 -18.52 0.37 13.82
C ILE A 327 -19.01 0.50 12.38
N ALA A 328 -18.34 -0.14 11.41
CA ALA A 328 -18.76 -0.09 10.01
C ALA A 328 -20.17 -0.69 9.81
N LEU A 329 -20.46 -1.81 10.46
CA LEU A 329 -21.80 -2.42 10.43
C LEU A 329 -22.84 -1.53 11.10
N LEU A 330 -22.50 -0.88 12.22
CA LEU A 330 -23.40 0.04 12.90
C LEU A 330 -23.72 1.26 12.02
N ILE A 331 -22.73 1.85 11.35
CA ILE A 331 -22.95 2.94 10.38
C ILE A 331 -23.90 2.51 9.27
N LEU A 332 -23.71 1.31 8.70
CA LEU A 332 -24.60 0.79 7.65
C LEU A 332 -26.02 0.52 8.16
N ALA A 333 -26.16 0.01 9.38
CA ALA A 333 -27.46 -0.24 9.99
C ALA A 333 -28.22 1.07 10.26
N VAL A 334 -27.53 2.09 10.77
CA VAL A 334 -28.11 3.42 11.01
C VAL A 334 -28.47 4.10 9.68
N LEU A 335 -27.63 3.98 8.65
CA LEU A 335 -27.98 4.47 7.31
C LEU A 335 -29.26 3.79 6.77
N GLY A 336 -29.39 2.48 6.98
CA GLY A 336 -30.63 1.77 6.62
C GLY A 336 -31.84 2.30 7.38
N LEU A 337 -31.69 2.62 8.67
CA LEU A 337 -32.76 3.24 9.47
C LEU A 337 -33.13 4.64 8.97
N GLU A 338 -32.16 5.45 8.57
CA GLU A 338 -32.39 6.79 8.00
C GLU A 338 -33.24 6.73 6.73
N GLU A 339 -32.90 5.82 5.80
CA GLU A 339 -33.64 5.65 4.55
C GLU A 339 -35.07 5.13 4.79
N LEU A 340 -35.25 4.24 5.77
CA LEU A 340 -36.58 3.71 6.14
C LEU A 340 -37.44 4.74 6.89
N SER A 341 -36.84 5.75 7.51
CA SER A 341 -37.53 6.73 8.38
C SER A 341 -37.92 8.04 7.69
N GLY A 342 -37.69 8.13 6.37
CA GLY A 342 -38.02 9.31 5.56
C GLY A 342 -36.93 9.73 4.58
N GLY A 343 -35.72 9.15 4.68
CA GLY A 343 -34.61 9.40 3.77
C GLY A 343 -33.39 10.03 4.46
N ALA A 344 -32.18 9.60 4.10
CA ALA A 344 -30.95 10.09 4.73
C ALA A 344 -30.56 11.53 4.35
N THR A 345 -31.26 12.14 3.39
CA THR A 345 -31.08 13.55 3.00
C THR A 345 -32.15 14.49 3.55
N ASP A 346 -33.15 13.95 4.26
CA ASP A 346 -34.22 14.73 4.87
C ASP A 346 -33.81 15.20 6.27
N THR A 347 -33.68 16.52 6.43
CA THR A 347 -33.22 17.13 7.69
C THR A 347 -34.17 16.84 8.85
N ASP A 348 -35.47 16.82 8.60
CA ASP A 348 -36.48 16.54 9.64
C ASP A 348 -36.35 15.10 10.14
N THR A 349 -36.13 14.15 9.23
CA THR A 349 -35.81 12.76 9.57
C THR A 349 -34.56 12.67 10.44
N LEU A 350 -33.47 13.31 10.04
CA LEU A 350 -32.23 13.32 10.81
C LEU A 350 -32.42 13.96 12.19
N GLN A 351 -33.17 15.06 12.30
CA GLN A 351 -33.49 15.70 13.58
C GLN A 351 -34.31 14.78 14.49
N ARG A 352 -35.31 14.06 13.95
CA ARG A 352 -36.07 13.05 14.73
C ARG A 352 -35.16 11.91 15.21
N LEU A 353 -34.21 11.49 14.39
CA LEU A 353 -33.28 10.40 14.70
C LEU A 353 -32.11 10.80 15.62
N GLY A 354 -31.93 12.10 15.90
CA GLY A 354 -30.93 12.56 16.87
C GLY A 354 -29.82 13.43 16.34
N ALA A 355 -29.99 14.04 15.17
CA ALA A 355 -29.03 15.03 14.68
C ALA A 355 -28.81 16.13 15.72
N LEU A 356 -27.59 16.61 15.82
CA LEU A 356 -27.23 17.58 16.84
C LEU A 356 -27.73 18.96 16.45
N SER A 357 -28.55 19.54 17.33
CA SER A 357 -28.89 20.96 17.34
C SER A 357 -28.48 21.53 18.70
N ALA A 358 -27.80 22.68 18.68
CA ALA A 358 -27.37 23.34 19.91
C ALA A 358 -28.55 23.73 20.80
N ALA A 359 -29.64 24.25 20.21
CA ALA A 359 -30.86 24.59 20.93
C ALA A 359 -31.49 23.37 21.60
N ALA A 360 -31.57 22.23 20.90
CA ALA A 360 -32.11 20.99 21.48
C ALA A 360 -31.29 20.49 22.69
N VAL A 361 -29.97 20.69 22.69
CA VAL A 361 -29.10 20.31 23.81
C VAL A 361 -29.18 21.32 24.97
N LEU A 362 -29.08 22.62 24.67
CA LEU A 362 -28.98 23.67 25.68
C LEU A 362 -30.32 24.01 26.32
N GLU A 363 -31.36 24.14 25.50
CA GLU A 363 -32.71 24.53 25.92
C GLU A 363 -33.59 23.29 26.15
N GLY A 364 -33.56 22.36 25.19
CA GLY A 364 -34.35 21.13 25.23
C GLY A 364 -33.81 20.05 26.18
N ARG A 365 -32.57 20.20 26.68
CA ARG A 365 -31.87 19.24 27.57
C ARG A 365 -31.71 17.84 26.97
N GLU A 366 -31.69 17.74 25.64
CA GLU A 366 -31.58 16.48 24.91
C GLU A 366 -30.10 16.03 24.78
N TYR A 367 -29.42 15.79 25.91
CA TYR A 367 -27.97 15.50 25.96
C TYR A 367 -27.54 14.25 25.17
N TRP A 368 -28.47 13.33 24.90
CA TRP A 368 -28.23 12.16 24.06
C TRP A 368 -27.85 12.54 22.62
N ARG A 369 -28.20 13.75 22.16
CA ARG A 369 -27.76 14.34 20.88
C ARG A 369 -26.28 14.68 20.83
N LEU A 370 -25.53 14.56 21.92
CA LEU A 370 -24.06 14.63 21.87
C LEU A 370 -23.43 13.34 21.33
N VAL A 371 -24.16 12.22 21.40
CA VAL A 371 -23.67 10.87 21.01
C VAL A 371 -24.37 10.34 19.76
N ALA A 372 -25.69 10.53 19.64
CA ALA A 372 -26.46 10.11 18.48
C ALA A 372 -25.89 10.55 17.10
N PRO A 373 -25.46 11.80 16.88
CA PRO A 373 -25.00 12.26 15.56
C PRO A 373 -23.72 11.57 15.08
N LEU A 374 -22.98 10.90 15.98
CA LEU A 374 -21.76 10.16 15.63
C LEU A 374 -22.04 8.98 14.70
N TRP A 375 -23.31 8.57 14.57
CA TRP A 375 -23.75 7.42 13.79
C TRP A 375 -24.62 7.80 12.59
N LEU A 376 -25.23 8.98 12.61
CA LEU A 376 -26.09 9.50 11.54
C LEU A 376 -25.27 10.08 10.39
N HIS A 377 -25.81 10.06 9.17
CA HIS A 377 -25.16 10.57 7.97
C HIS A 377 -26.14 11.30 7.05
N TYR A 378 -25.72 12.45 6.54
CA TYR A 378 -26.44 13.17 5.50
C TYR A 378 -26.20 12.52 4.11
N GLY A 379 -27.02 11.53 3.79
CA GLY A 379 -27.01 10.80 2.53
C GLY A 379 -25.92 9.73 2.39
N VAL A 380 -26.13 8.83 1.42
CA VAL A 380 -25.26 7.66 1.17
C VAL A 380 -23.80 8.05 0.89
N ALA A 381 -23.57 9.13 0.13
CA ALA A 381 -22.22 9.56 -0.22
C ALA A 381 -21.38 9.92 1.03
N HIS A 382 -22.00 10.60 2.01
CA HIS A 382 -21.34 10.98 3.26
C HIS A 382 -20.98 9.74 4.09
N ALA A 383 -21.89 8.75 4.18
CA ALA A 383 -21.62 7.48 4.84
C ALA A 383 -20.48 6.70 4.16
N VAL A 384 -20.45 6.64 2.83
CA VAL A 384 -19.39 5.95 2.08
C VAL A 384 -18.01 6.55 2.35
N PHE A 385 -17.87 7.88 2.39
CA PHE A 385 -16.59 8.52 2.70
C PHE A 385 -16.13 8.23 4.15
N ASN A 386 -17.06 8.21 5.11
CA ASN A 386 -16.76 7.83 6.49
C ASN A 386 -16.35 6.35 6.61
N LEU A 387 -17.05 5.45 5.93
CA LEU A 387 -16.71 4.03 5.87
C LEU A 387 -15.35 3.81 5.22
N LEU A 388 -15.01 4.57 4.18
CA LEU A 388 -13.68 4.52 3.55
C LEU A 388 -12.59 5.01 4.51
N GLY A 389 -12.81 6.13 5.19
CA GLY A 389 -11.88 6.65 6.21
C GLY A 389 -11.68 5.65 7.35
N LEU A 390 -12.77 5.06 7.85
CA LEU A 390 -12.76 4.01 8.87
C LEU A 390 -12.01 2.76 8.39
N TYR A 391 -12.26 2.31 7.17
CA TYR A 391 -11.60 1.13 6.60
C TYR A 391 -10.09 1.31 6.46
N VAL A 392 -9.63 2.53 6.14
CA VAL A 392 -8.20 2.83 6.01
C VAL A 392 -7.54 3.01 7.37
N LEU A 393 -8.10 3.86 8.24
CA LEU A 393 -7.48 4.30 9.49
C LEU A 393 -7.78 3.34 10.66
N GLY A 394 -9.02 2.86 10.74
CA GLY A 394 -9.53 2.03 11.83
C GLY A 394 -8.66 0.82 12.13
N PRO A 395 -8.39 -0.07 11.15
CA PRO A 395 -7.57 -1.25 11.38
C PRO A 395 -6.15 -0.94 11.84
N PHE A 396 -5.59 0.18 11.36
CA PHE A 396 -4.24 0.59 11.75
C PHE A 396 -4.21 1.02 13.22
N VAL A 397 -5.12 1.90 13.63
CA VAL A 397 -5.19 2.39 15.01
C VAL A 397 -5.60 1.27 15.97
N GLU A 398 -6.58 0.43 15.62
CA GLU A 398 -7.05 -0.67 16.47
C GLU A 398 -5.95 -1.70 16.74
N ARG A 399 -5.12 -2.02 15.74
CA ARG A 399 -3.98 -2.92 15.94
C ARG A 399 -2.87 -2.30 16.78
N ALA A 400 -2.64 -1.00 16.63
CA ALA A 400 -1.59 -0.29 17.35
C ALA A 400 -1.94 -0.04 18.83
N LEU A 401 -3.20 0.29 19.12
CA LEU A 401 -3.66 0.63 20.47
C LEU A 401 -4.37 -0.53 21.17
N GLY A 402 -4.86 -1.52 20.45
CA GLY A 402 -5.80 -2.51 20.97
C GLY A 402 -7.24 -2.00 20.97
N ARG A 403 -8.18 -2.91 21.25
CA ARG A 403 -9.64 -2.67 21.10
C ARG A 403 -10.16 -1.58 22.02
N GLU A 404 -9.83 -1.65 23.32
CA GLU A 404 -10.34 -0.72 24.33
C GLU A 404 -9.89 0.72 24.05
N ARG A 405 -8.59 0.91 23.86
CA ARG A 405 -7.98 2.22 23.59
C ARG A 405 -8.45 2.80 22.25
N PHE A 406 -8.66 1.96 21.25
CA PHE A 406 -9.27 2.37 19.98
C PHE A 406 -10.70 2.89 20.17
N THR A 407 -11.54 2.17 20.91
CA THR A 407 -12.91 2.60 21.20
C THR A 407 -12.93 3.93 21.94
N ILE A 408 -12.06 4.12 22.93
CA ILE A 408 -11.92 5.38 23.68
C ILE A 408 -11.56 6.53 22.73
N VAL A 409 -10.52 6.36 21.90
CA VAL A 409 -10.10 7.39 20.95
C VAL A 409 -11.23 7.73 19.98
N TYR A 410 -11.89 6.73 19.40
CA TYR A 410 -12.97 6.94 18.44
C TYR A 410 -14.14 7.73 19.05
N LEU A 411 -14.66 7.26 20.20
CA LEU A 411 -15.82 7.87 20.84
C LEU A 411 -15.52 9.25 21.42
N LEU A 412 -14.36 9.42 22.08
CA LEU A 412 -14.01 10.71 22.65
C LEU A 412 -13.74 11.76 21.58
N SER A 413 -13.10 11.41 20.46
CA SER A 413 -12.93 12.37 19.36
C SER A 413 -14.27 12.88 18.82
N GLY A 414 -15.26 12.00 18.67
CA GLY A 414 -16.63 12.40 18.32
C GLY A 414 -17.28 13.26 19.39
N LEU A 415 -17.28 12.80 20.64
CA LEU A 415 -17.94 13.46 21.76
C LEU A 415 -17.37 14.85 22.05
N PHE A 416 -16.05 15.01 22.01
CA PHE A 416 -15.42 16.34 22.14
C PHE A 416 -15.80 17.22 20.94
N GLY A 417 -15.84 16.67 19.73
CA GLY A 417 -16.29 17.39 18.53
C GLY A 417 -17.71 17.94 18.66
N THR A 418 -18.67 17.10 19.05
CA THR A 418 -20.08 17.50 19.25
C THR A 418 -20.24 18.45 20.43
N THR A 419 -19.56 18.20 21.54
CA THR A 419 -19.64 19.05 22.74
C THR A 419 -19.06 20.45 22.48
N LEU A 420 -17.86 20.54 21.90
CA LEU A 420 -17.25 21.83 21.58
C LEU A 420 -18.03 22.57 20.48
N PHE A 421 -18.70 21.83 19.58
CA PHE A 421 -19.58 22.44 18.60
C PHE A 421 -20.75 23.16 19.29
N VAL A 422 -21.41 22.52 20.26
CA VAL A 422 -22.47 23.17 21.07
C VAL A 422 -21.94 24.38 21.82
N VAL A 423 -20.76 24.28 22.44
CA VAL A 423 -20.12 25.41 23.14
C VAL A 423 -19.86 26.56 22.19
N ARG A 424 -19.33 26.29 20.99
CA ARG A 424 -19.11 27.32 19.95
C ARG A 424 -20.43 27.99 19.55
N SER A 425 -21.48 27.21 19.30
CA SER A 425 -22.80 27.74 18.92
C SER A 425 -23.41 28.61 20.03
N ALA A 426 -23.15 28.31 21.30
CA ALA A 426 -23.57 29.15 22.42
C ALA A 426 -22.80 30.48 22.51
N LEU A 427 -21.49 30.45 22.22
CA LEU A 427 -20.62 31.63 22.30
C LEU A 427 -20.75 32.55 21.09
N PHE A 428 -21.08 32.00 19.93
CA PHE A 428 -21.25 32.74 18.67
C PHE A 428 -22.60 32.39 18.02
N PRO A 429 -23.71 32.91 18.58
CA PRO A 429 -25.04 32.68 18.02
C PRO A 429 -25.15 33.33 16.64
N GLY A 430 -25.83 32.67 15.70
CA GLY A 430 -26.06 33.27 14.37
C GLY A 430 -26.54 32.30 13.28
N HIS A 431 -26.32 30.99 13.46
CA HIS A 431 -26.75 29.96 12.51
C HIS A 431 -27.27 28.72 13.24
N ASP A 432 -28.50 28.31 12.92
CA ASP A 432 -29.09 27.03 13.34
C ASP A 432 -28.48 25.90 12.50
N GLU A 433 -27.27 25.50 12.87
CA GLU A 433 -26.56 24.42 12.21
C GLU A 433 -26.96 23.06 12.81
N VAL A 434 -27.26 22.11 11.93
CA VAL A 434 -27.49 20.70 12.28
C VAL A 434 -26.24 19.89 11.97
N LEU A 435 -25.75 19.11 12.94
CA LEU A 435 -24.54 18.29 12.78
C LEU A 435 -24.88 16.80 12.82
N VAL A 436 -24.39 16.06 11.81
CA VAL A 436 -24.38 14.60 11.74
C VAL A 436 -23.06 14.12 11.14
N GLY A 437 -22.66 12.89 11.45
CA GLY A 437 -21.54 12.22 10.80
C GLY A 437 -20.56 11.64 11.80
N ALA A 438 -20.05 10.45 11.46
CA ALA A 438 -18.93 9.82 12.17
C ALA A 438 -17.58 10.56 11.95
N SER A 439 -17.55 11.63 11.15
CA SER A 439 -16.33 12.20 10.62
C SER A 439 -15.42 12.82 11.68
N GLY A 440 -15.97 13.39 12.75
CA GLY A 440 -15.19 13.81 13.92
C GLY A 440 -14.44 12.65 14.58
N CYS A 441 -15.07 11.47 14.68
CA CYS A 441 -14.44 10.25 15.18
C CYS A 441 -13.32 9.78 14.23
N ILE A 442 -13.57 9.81 12.92
CA ILE A 442 -12.59 9.42 11.88
C ILE A 442 -11.38 10.36 11.88
N MET A 443 -11.60 11.66 12.03
CA MET A 443 -10.53 12.64 12.20
C MET A 443 -9.75 12.38 13.49
N GLY A 444 -10.40 11.91 14.54
CA GLY A 444 -9.76 11.32 15.71
C GLY A 444 -8.80 10.18 15.39
N LEU A 445 -9.23 9.22 14.57
CA LEU A 445 -8.36 8.13 14.12
C LEU A 445 -7.18 8.64 13.28
N LEU A 446 -7.37 9.70 12.48
CA LEU A 446 -6.29 10.35 11.76
C LEU A 446 -5.27 10.98 12.73
N GLY A 447 -5.74 11.73 13.73
CA GLY A 447 -4.91 12.31 14.78
C GLY A 447 -4.14 11.26 15.58
N ALA A 448 -4.81 10.17 15.98
CA ALA A 448 -4.16 9.06 16.66
C ALA A 448 -3.13 8.35 15.77
N SER A 449 -3.40 8.24 14.46
CA SER A 449 -2.43 7.71 13.50
C SER A 449 -1.17 8.59 13.44
N VAL A 450 -1.33 9.93 13.45
CA VAL A 450 -0.22 10.87 13.54
C VAL A 450 0.57 10.65 14.83
N ALA A 451 -0.08 10.48 15.98
CA ALA A 451 0.58 10.21 17.26
C ALA A 451 1.43 8.92 17.22
N ILE A 452 0.85 7.83 16.73
CA ILE A 452 1.52 6.52 16.60
C ILE A 452 2.75 6.63 15.69
N LEU A 453 2.59 7.30 14.55
CA LEU A 453 3.66 7.46 13.56
C LEU A 453 4.73 8.45 14.02
N TYR A 454 4.37 9.51 14.74
CA TYR A 454 5.31 10.44 15.37
C TYR A 454 6.21 9.70 16.35
N ARG A 455 5.62 8.88 17.23
CA ARG A 455 6.39 8.07 18.17
C ARG A 455 7.31 7.10 17.45
N GLY A 456 6.81 6.39 16.45
CA GLY A 456 7.63 5.53 15.60
C GLY A 456 8.80 6.29 14.95
N ALA A 457 8.54 7.46 14.37
CA ALA A 457 9.50 8.23 13.59
C ALA A 457 10.61 8.89 14.42
N PHE A 458 10.29 9.34 15.64
CA PHE A 458 11.18 10.17 16.45
C PHE A 458 11.69 9.47 17.71
N HIS A 459 10.88 8.64 18.37
CA HIS A 459 11.34 7.86 19.54
C HIS A 459 11.96 6.53 19.13
N GLU A 460 11.32 5.81 18.21
CA GLU A 460 11.82 4.50 17.72
C GLU A 460 12.75 4.65 16.51
N ARG A 461 12.89 5.88 15.97
CA ARG A 461 13.70 6.22 14.79
C ARG A 461 13.36 5.39 13.53
N SER A 462 12.10 4.95 13.44
CA SER A 462 11.58 4.17 12.32
C SER A 462 11.48 5.03 11.05
N LEU A 463 12.18 4.59 9.99
CA LEU A 463 12.09 5.23 8.68
C LEU A 463 10.71 5.00 8.05
N SER A 464 10.12 3.81 8.23
CA SER A 464 8.77 3.50 7.75
C SER A 464 7.73 4.41 8.39
N ALA A 465 7.81 4.61 9.72
CA ALA A 465 6.94 5.52 10.44
C ALA A 465 7.11 6.96 9.96
N ARG A 466 8.36 7.43 9.78
CA ARG A 466 8.65 8.80 9.32
C ARG A 466 8.07 9.09 7.93
N ARG A 467 8.23 8.16 6.98
CA ARG A 467 7.66 8.30 5.64
C ARG A 467 6.13 8.38 5.68
N ARG A 468 5.51 7.50 6.47
CA ARG A 468 4.05 7.47 6.64
C ARG A 468 3.52 8.68 7.39
N LEU A 469 4.29 9.23 8.33
CA LEU A 469 3.95 10.48 9.00
C LEU A 469 3.89 11.62 7.98
N GLY A 470 4.86 11.70 7.06
CA GLY A 470 4.82 12.65 5.95
C GLY A 470 3.57 12.48 5.08
N LEU A 471 3.18 11.24 4.76
CA LEU A 471 1.92 10.96 4.05
C LEU A 471 0.69 11.40 4.86
N MET A 472 0.64 11.15 6.17
CA MET A 472 -0.48 11.62 7.01
C MET A 472 -0.54 13.13 7.09
N GLY A 473 0.59 13.84 7.11
CA GLY A 473 0.63 15.29 7.00
C GLY A 473 0.02 15.79 5.70
N PHE A 474 0.33 15.14 4.57
CA PHE A 474 -0.32 15.44 3.29
C PHE A 474 -1.84 15.17 3.33
N VAL A 475 -2.26 14.03 3.88
CA VAL A 475 -3.69 13.68 4.03
C VAL A 475 -4.42 14.72 4.88
N LEU A 476 -3.83 15.17 5.98
CA LEU A 476 -4.41 16.20 6.85
C LEU A 476 -4.58 17.53 6.10
N VAL A 477 -3.56 17.99 5.38
CA VAL A 477 -3.66 19.21 4.56
C VAL A 477 -4.73 19.08 3.48
N ALA A 478 -4.78 17.94 2.78
CA ALA A 478 -5.78 17.68 1.76
C ALA A 478 -7.20 17.65 2.34
N GLN A 479 -7.38 17.04 3.52
CA GLN A 479 -8.65 17.00 4.22
C GLN A 479 -9.07 18.40 4.68
N THR A 480 -8.18 19.18 5.28
CA THR A 480 -8.50 20.56 5.68
C THR A 480 -8.89 21.42 4.48
N ALA A 481 -8.20 21.28 3.34
CA ALA A 481 -8.60 21.98 2.12
C ALA A 481 -10.01 21.54 1.66
N PHE A 482 -10.33 20.25 1.73
CA PHE A 482 -11.66 19.74 1.41
C PHE A 482 -12.75 20.27 2.35
N ASP A 483 -12.47 20.29 3.66
CA ASP A 483 -13.39 20.81 4.69
C ASP A 483 -13.71 22.30 4.49
N LEU A 484 -12.74 23.09 4.02
CA LEU A 484 -12.93 24.51 3.73
C LEU A 484 -13.68 24.78 2.41
N LEU A 485 -13.69 23.81 1.50
CA LEU A 485 -14.30 23.93 0.17
C LEU A 485 -15.76 23.43 0.13
N ILE A 486 -16.19 22.66 1.12
CA ILE A 486 -17.53 22.08 1.18
C ILE A 486 -18.26 22.59 2.42
N PRO A 487 -19.18 23.57 2.27
CA PRO A 487 -19.90 24.18 3.38
C PRO A 487 -20.68 23.19 4.25
N GLU A 488 -21.13 22.07 3.67
CA GLU A 488 -21.87 21.04 4.41
C GLU A 488 -20.98 20.19 5.35
N ILE A 489 -19.66 20.42 5.37
CA ILE A 489 -18.72 19.71 6.24
C ILE A 489 -18.28 20.60 7.40
N SER A 490 -18.40 20.10 8.63
CA SER A 490 -17.94 20.82 9.81
C SER A 490 -16.42 20.74 9.97
N ALA A 491 -15.71 21.70 9.39
CA ALA A 491 -14.26 21.87 9.59
C ALA A 491 -13.90 21.96 11.08
N PHE A 492 -14.75 22.60 11.89
CA PHE A 492 -14.56 22.71 13.34
C PHE A 492 -14.57 21.34 14.03
N ALA A 493 -15.59 20.51 13.78
CA ALA A 493 -15.68 19.18 14.37
C ALA A 493 -14.50 18.29 13.94
N HIS A 494 -14.02 18.43 12.71
CA HIS A 494 -12.86 17.72 12.19
C HIS A 494 -11.56 18.11 12.91
N VAL A 495 -11.31 19.41 13.08
CA VAL A 495 -10.13 19.92 13.80
C VAL A 495 -10.15 19.44 15.25
N VAL A 496 -11.28 19.58 15.95
CA VAL A 496 -11.42 19.11 17.34
C VAL A 496 -11.21 17.60 17.40
N GLY A 497 -11.84 16.83 16.52
CA GLY A 497 -11.68 15.38 16.44
C GLY A 497 -10.22 14.97 16.28
N ALA A 498 -9.50 15.56 15.32
CA ALA A 498 -8.10 15.30 15.05
C ALA A 498 -7.18 15.67 16.22
N LEU A 499 -7.40 16.82 16.87
CA LEU A 499 -6.64 17.23 18.05
C LEU A 499 -6.87 16.28 19.23
N THR A 500 -8.12 15.93 19.51
CA THR A 500 -8.46 14.94 20.55
C THR A 500 -7.76 13.62 20.27
N GLY A 501 -7.83 13.13 19.04
CA GLY A 501 -7.18 11.88 18.63
C GLY A 501 -5.66 11.93 18.78
N LEU A 502 -5.03 13.06 18.42
CA LEU A 502 -3.60 13.28 18.59
C LEU A 502 -3.21 13.25 20.08
N VAL A 503 -3.92 13.98 20.94
CA VAL A 503 -3.64 14.06 22.39
C VAL A 503 -3.82 12.69 23.05
N PHE A 504 -4.97 12.04 22.86
CA PHE A 504 -5.20 10.71 23.43
C PHE A 504 -4.26 9.67 22.83
N GLY A 505 -3.94 9.76 21.53
CA GLY A 505 -2.96 8.91 20.89
C GLY A 505 -1.57 9.03 21.50
N LEU A 506 -1.09 10.25 21.77
CA LEU A 506 0.20 10.50 22.41
C LEU A 506 0.21 9.96 23.85
N TRP A 507 -0.86 10.23 24.61
CA TRP A 507 -1.00 9.74 25.99
C TRP A 507 -1.03 8.21 26.08
N LEU A 508 -1.87 7.56 25.28
CA LEU A 508 -2.06 6.10 25.29
C LEU A 508 -0.85 5.35 24.75
N THR A 509 -0.05 5.98 23.88
CA THR A 509 1.19 5.38 23.39
C THR A 509 2.38 5.61 24.34
N ALA A 510 2.37 6.67 25.16
CA ALA A 510 3.41 6.92 26.16
C ALA A 510 3.51 5.82 27.24
N GLY A 511 2.37 5.25 27.66
CA GLY A 511 2.33 4.22 28.70
C GLY A 511 2.78 2.81 28.25
N GLY A 512 2.95 2.56 26.95
CA GLY A 512 3.26 1.23 26.39
C GLY A 512 4.75 0.89 26.28
N ALA A 513 5.66 1.72 26.80
CA ALA A 513 7.11 1.54 26.63
C ALA A 513 7.76 0.53 27.60
N ARG A 514 7.00 -0.18 28.45
CA ARG A 514 7.56 -0.95 29.58
C ARG A 514 7.38 -2.47 29.56
N THR A 515 6.86 -3.08 28.49
CA THR A 515 6.74 -4.55 28.46
C THR A 515 7.28 -5.16 27.17
N GLU A 516 8.22 -6.09 27.37
CA GLU A 516 8.84 -7.02 26.41
C GLU A 516 10.00 -6.48 25.55
N SER A 517 11.16 -6.32 26.20
CA SER A 517 12.43 -6.64 25.54
C SER A 517 12.40 -8.13 25.19
N PRO A 518 12.71 -8.54 23.94
CA PRO A 518 13.06 -9.93 23.67
C PRO A 518 14.21 -10.28 24.61
N SER A 519 14.04 -11.40 25.30
CA SER A 519 15.01 -12.00 26.21
C SER A 519 16.44 -11.83 25.69
N ARG A 520 17.26 -11.09 26.44
CA ARG A 520 18.72 -11.22 26.33
C ARG A 520 19.05 -12.70 26.56
N LEU A 521 19.68 -13.33 25.58
CA LEU A 521 20.22 -14.68 25.71
C LEU A 521 21.07 -14.76 27.00
N PRO A 522 21.05 -15.90 27.72
CA PRO A 522 21.89 -16.07 28.90
C PRO A 522 23.35 -15.89 28.47
N ARG A 523 24.06 -14.97 29.13
CA ARG A 523 25.52 -14.96 29.09
C ARG A 523 25.97 -16.30 29.65
N THR A 524 26.48 -17.18 28.79
CA THR A 524 27.27 -18.33 29.23
C THR A 524 28.43 -17.79 30.05
N ALA A 525 28.45 -18.13 31.34
CA ALA A 525 29.60 -17.90 32.20
C ALA A 525 30.78 -18.71 31.66
N ARG A 526 31.97 -18.10 31.77
CA ARG A 526 33.27 -18.73 31.53
C ARG A 526 33.55 -19.81 32.57
#